data_AF-A0A935K9M0-F1
#
_entry.id   AF-A0A935K9M0-F1
#
_cell.length_a   1.000
_cell.length_b   1.000
_cell.length_c   1.000
_cell.angle_alpha   90.00
_cell.angle_beta   90.00
_cell.angle_gamma   90.00
#
_symmetry.space_group_name_H-M   'P 1'
#
loop_
_entity.id
_entity.type
_entity.pdbx_description
1 polymer ?
#
loop_
_entity_poly.entity_id
_entity_poly.type
_entity_poly.pdbx_seq_one_letter_code
_entity_poly.pdbx_strand_id
1 'polypeptide(L)'
;MEKNSKLIKDVFAVQRFRNILFYELRFLDGVGLFGLYFFFGSINFTLSIIGLNISSIELAIILITTAAILFSPYILYVLIIEKKIGWIIFFFSMTIFPLVFIHIFFREALFYDALILIPLLLFYFYCYLIKFEVDKWLADFSWHQERLQQKKETEDRIKSEMIL
;
A
#
# COMPACT_ATOMS: atom_id res chain seq x y z
N MET A 1 -4.55 30.55 15.60
CA MET A 1 -3.76 29.98 14.49
C MET A 1 -2.84 28.96 15.14
N GLU A 2 -2.98 27.64 15.03
CA GLU A 2 -2.68 26.83 13.84
C GLU A 2 -2.95 25.36 14.23
N LYS A 3 -4.20 24.89 14.16
CA LYS A 3 -4.55 23.48 14.44
C LYS A 3 -5.21 22.80 13.24
N ASN A 4 -5.02 23.38 12.06
CA ASN A 4 -5.51 22.85 10.78
C ASN A 4 -4.43 22.06 10.01
N SER A 5 -3.19 21.99 10.50
CA SER A 5 -2.08 21.27 9.81
C SER A 5 -2.09 19.75 9.98
N LYS A 6 -3.02 19.20 10.78
CA LYS A 6 -3.20 17.75 10.98
C LYS A 6 -4.36 17.15 10.17
N LEU A 7 -5.16 17.97 9.51
CA LEU A 7 -6.25 17.48 8.67
C LEU A 7 -5.67 17.02 7.33
N ILE A 8 -6.11 15.83 6.90
CA ILE A 8 -5.78 15.25 5.60
C ILE A 8 -6.00 16.31 4.52
N LYS A 9 -5.01 16.51 3.66
CA LYS A 9 -5.12 17.50 2.58
C LYS A 9 -6.03 17.01 1.47
N ASP A 10 -5.89 15.76 1.07
CA ASP A 10 -6.69 15.15 0.01
C ASP A 10 -7.29 13.82 0.47
N VAL A 11 -8.49 13.91 1.05
CA VAL A 11 -9.25 12.76 1.56
C VAL A 11 -9.55 11.75 0.46
N PHE A 12 -9.80 12.23 -0.76
CA PHE A 12 -10.12 11.35 -1.88
C PHE A 12 -8.89 10.54 -2.31
N ALA A 13 -7.71 11.17 -2.38
CA ALA A 13 -6.46 10.48 -2.67
C ALA A 13 -6.14 9.43 -1.59
N VAL A 14 -6.29 9.77 -0.31
CA VAL A 14 -6.03 8.86 0.81
C VAL A 14 -7.02 7.68 0.83
N GLN A 15 -8.30 7.92 0.53
CA GLN A 15 -9.29 6.85 0.48
C GLN A 15 -9.07 5.92 -0.72
N ARG A 16 -8.69 6.47 -1.89
CA ARG A 16 -8.29 5.67 -3.06
C ARG A 16 -7.03 4.86 -2.75
N PHE A 17 -6.07 5.45 -2.05
CA PHE A 17 -4.85 4.78 -1.60
C PHE A 17 -5.13 3.60 -0.70
N ARG A 18 -5.98 3.77 0.31
CA ARG A 18 -6.44 2.67 1.17
C ARG A 18 -7.05 1.53 0.35
N ASN A 19 -7.94 1.85 -0.59
CA ASN A 19 -8.63 0.84 -1.38
C ASN A 19 -7.67 0.05 -2.26
N ILE A 20 -6.66 0.72 -2.83
CA ILE A 20 -5.60 0.08 -3.63
C ILE A 20 -4.77 -0.86 -2.75
N LEU A 21 -4.28 -0.38 -1.60
CA LEU A 21 -3.54 -1.21 -0.64
C LEU A 21 -4.35 -2.42 -0.18
N PHE A 22 -5.65 -2.24 0.07
CA PHE A 22 -6.54 -3.32 0.47
C PHE A 22 -6.68 -4.37 -0.63
N TYR A 23 -6.84 -3.94 -1.88
CA TYR A 23 -6.95 -4.86 -3.01
C TYR A 23 -5.66 -5.66 -3.21
N GLU A 24 -4.52 -4.99 -3.15
CA GLU A 24 -3.22 -5.62 -3.36
C GLU A 24 -2.86 -6.59 -2.23
N LEU A 25 -3.10 -6.23 -0.97
CA LEU A 25 -2.90 -7.14 0.16
C LEU A 25 -3.87 -8.34 0.10
N ARG A 26 -5.12 -8.10 -0.30
CA ARG A 26 -6.12 -9.18 -0.45
C ARG A 26 -5.78 -10.13 -1.59
N PHE A 27 -5.13 -9.64 -2.63
CA PHE A 27 -4.63 -10.48 -3.73
C PHE A 27 -3.57 -11.47 -3.24
N LEU A 28 -2.82 -11.12 -2.20
CA LEU A 28 -1.82 -11.97 -1.54
C LEU A 28 -2.40 -12.84 -0.41
N ASP A 29 -3.70 -12.74 -0.12
CA ASP A 29 -4.35 -13.67 0.81
C ASP A 29 -4.37 -15.08 0.22
N GLY A 30 -4.49 -16.11 1.07
CA GLY A 30 -4.40 -17.52 0.66
C GLY A 30 -5.36 -17.91 -0.48
N VAL A 31 -6.53 -17.27 -0.58
CA VAL A 31 -7.48 -17.48 -1.69
C VAL A 31 -6.96 -16.91 -3.00
N GLY A 32 -6.35 -15.72 -2.96
CA GLY A 32 -5.75 -15.08 -4.14
C GLY A 32 -4.52 -15.86 -4.63
N LEU A 33 -3.66 -16.31 -3.71
CA LEU A 33 -2.52 -17.16 -4.03
C LEU A 33 -2.93 -18.50 -4.65
N PHE A 34 -3.99 -19.13 -4.14
CA PHE A 34 -4.52 -20.37 -4.72
C PHE A 34 -5.08 -20.16 -6.13
N GLY A 35 -5.81 -19.07 -6.34
CA GLY A 35 -6.30 -18.66 -7.67
C GLY A 35 -5.16 -18.39 -8.65
N LEU A 36 -4.10 -17.72 -8.20
CA LEU A 36 -2.91 -17.45 -9.02
C LEU A 36 -2.17 -18.72 -9.39
N TYR A 37 -1.98 -19.63 -8.44
CA TYR A 37 -1.34 -20.91 -8.71
C TYR A 37 -2.08 -21.69 -9.81
N PHE A 38 -3.41 -21.74 -9.73
CA PHE A 38 -4.24 -22.39 -10.75
C PHE A 38 -4.15 -21.66 -12.11
N PHE A 39 -4.19 -20.33 -12.10
CA PHE A 39 -4.06 -19.51 -13.30
C PHE A 39 -2.71 -19.69 -13.99
N PHE A 40 -1.61 -19.64 -13.24
CA PHE A 40 -0.26 -19.88 -13.78
C PHE A 40 -0.08 -21.32 -14.24
N GLY A 41 -0.66 -22.30 -13.55
CA GLY A 41 -0.72 -23.68 -14.03
C GLY A 41 -1.39 -23.79 -15.40
N SER A 42 -2.47 -23.04 -15.61
CA SER A 42 -3.21 -23.02 -16.88
C SER A 42 -2.43 -22.33 -18.00
N ILE A 43 -1.75 -21.22 -17.69
CA ILE A 43 -0.84 -20.54 -18.61
C ILE A 43 0.31 -21.47 -19.01
N ASN A 44 0.96 -22.11 -18.06
CA ASN A 44 2.08 -23.01 -18.34
C ASN A 44 1.68 -24.25 -19.11
N PHE A 45 0.50 -24.80 -18.85
CA PHE A 45 -0.07 -25.85 -19.69
C PHE A 45 -0.21 -25.40 -21.15
N THR A 46 -0.72 -24.18 -21.36
CA THR A 46 -0.89 -23.61 -22.71
C THR A 46 0.46 -23.30 -23.39
N LEU A 47 1.42 -22.73 -22.66
CA LEU A 47 2.76 -22.44 -23.17
C LEU A 47 3.54 -23.72 -23.50
N SER A 48 3.36 -24.77 -22.70
CA SER A 48 3.98 -26.07 -22.94
C SER A 48 3.50 -26.70 -24.25
N ILE A 49 2.25 -26.47 -24.67
CA ILE A 49 1.73 -26.92 -25.98
C ILE A 49 2.50 -26.26 -27.13
N ILE A 50 3.01 -25.05 -26.92
CA ILE A 50 3.76 -24.24 -27.90
C ILE A 50 5.29 -24.50 -27.78
N GLY A 51 5.72 -25.38 -26.85
CA GLY A 51 7.13 -25.72 -26.64
C GLY A 51 7.91 -24.73 -25.76
N LEU A 52 7.22 -23.79 -25.10
CA LEU A 52 7.83 -22.88 -24.12
C LEU A 52 7.57 -23.41 -22.71
N ASN A 53 8.64 -23.68 -21.95
CA ASN A 53 8.54 -24.14 -20.58
C ASN A 53 9.09 -23.06 -19.64
N ILE A 54 8.21 -22.27 -19.04
CA ILE A 54 8.52 -21.26 -18.04
C ILE A 54 8.00 -21.77 -16.71
N SER A 55 8.75 -21.58 -15.62
CA SER A 55 8.28 -22.04 -14.31
C SER A 55 7.14 -21.16 -13.79
N SER A 56 6.10 -21.77 -13.19
CA SER A 56 4.94 -21.02 -12.65
C SER A 56 5.37 -20.04 -11.55
N ILE A 57 6.42 -20.41 -10.81
CA ILE A 57 6.97 -19.64 -9.70
C ILE A 57 7.64 -18.37 -10.21
N GLU A 58 8.42 -18.47 -11.29
CA GLU A 58 9.10 -17.33 -11.90
C GLU A 58 8.11 -16.32 -12.48
N LEU A 59 7.04 -16.80 -13.15
CA LEU A 59 5.95 -15.93 -13.59
C LEU A 59 5.25 -15.22 -12.42
N ALA A 60 5.02 -15.93 -11.31
CA ALA A 60 4.43 -15.34 -10.12
C ALA A 60 5.33 -14.25 -9.51
N ILE A 61 6.63 -14.52 -9.38
CA ILE A 61 7.61 -13.55 -8.85
C ILE A 61 7.67 -12.31 -9.74
N ILE A 62 7.72 -12.48 -11.07
CA ILE A 62 7.73 -11.35 -12.02
C ILE A 62 6.46 -10.51 -11.86
N LEU A 63 5.29 -11.14 -11.75
CA LEU A 63 4.01 -10.42 -11.64
C LEU A 63 3.91 -9.63 -10.32
N ILE A 64 4.30 -10.26 -9.20
CA ILE A 64 4.29 -9.62 -7.88
C ILE A 64 5.32 -8.48 -7.83
N THR A 65 6.52 -8.68 -8.38
CA THR A 65 7.56 -7.64 -8.44
C THR A 65 7.08 -6.45 -9.29
N THR A 66 6.45 -6.73 -10.43
CA THR A 66 5.89 -5.68 -11.32
C THR A 66 4.80 -4.88 -10.62
N ALA A 67 3.92 -5.55 -9.87
CA ALA A 67 2.93 -4.88 -9.03
C ALA A 67 3.61 -3.96 -8.01
N ALA A 68 4.56 -4.48 -7.23
CA ALA A 68 5.29 -3.69 -6.23
C ALA A 68 5.97 -2.45 -6.84
N ILE A 69 6.59 -2.57 -8.02
CA ILE A 69 7.21 -1.45 -8.74
C ILE A 69 6.15 -0.42 -9.19
N LEU A 70 5.01 -0.87 -9.70
CA LEU A 70 3.93 0.00 -10.16
C LEU A 70 3.27 0.77 -9.00
N PHE A 71 3.13 0.14 -7.84
CA PHE A 71 2.47 0.75 -6.67
C PHE A 71 3.40 1.62 -5.82
N SER A 72 4.70 1.33 -5.79
CA SER A 72 5.72 2.13 -5.10
C SER A 72 5.64 3.65 -5.36
N PRO A 73 5.61 4.16 -6.62
CA PRO A 73 5.55 5.59 -6.87
C PRO A 73 4.23 6.21 -6.38
N TYR A 74 3.12 5.45 -6.42
CA TYR A 74 1.83 5.92 -5.93
C TYR A 74 1.80 6.03 -4.41
N ILE A 75 2.39 5.06 -3.70
CA ILE A 75 2.61 5.13 -2.24
C ILE A 75 3.39 6.40 -1.89
N LEU A 76 4.51 6.64 -2.55
CA LEU A 76 5.35 7.81 -2.32
C LEU A 76 4.59 9.12 -2.61
N TYR A 77 3.82 9.18 -3.70
CA TYR A 77 3.01 10.34 -4.05
C TYR A 77 2.05 10.74 -2.93
N VAL A 78 1.29 9.79 -2.39
CA VAL A 78 0.33 10.05 -1.31
C VAL A 78 1.04 10.49 -0.02
N LEU A 79 2.16 9.84 0.31
CA LEU A 79 2.96 10.20 1.49
C LEU A 79 3.55 11.62 1.41
N ILE A 80 3.94 12.06 0.21
CA ILE A 80 4.47 13.42 -0.03
C ILE A 80 3.34 14.44 0.14
N ILE A 81 2.17 14.20 -0.43
CA ILE A 81 1.00 15.09 -0.31
C ILE A 81 0.58 15.26 1.14
N GLU A 82 0.53 14.16 1.89
CA GLU A 82 0.15 14.15 3.30
C GLU A 82 1.32 14.52 4.24
N LYS A 83 2.49 14.86 3.68
CA LYS A 83 3.72 15.27 4.39
C LYS A 83 4.16 14.28 5.47
N LYS A 84 3.98 12.98 5.23
CA LYS A 84 4.29 11.90 6.17
C LYS A 84 5.73 11.43 6.03
N ILE A 85 6.69 12.33 6.30
CA ILE A 85 8.13 12.12 6.07
C ILE A 85 8.66 10.87 6.79
N GLY A 86 8.18 10.59 8.01
CA GLY A 86 8.60 9.39 8.76
C GLY A 86 8.30 8.08 8.02
N TRP A 87 7.15 8.00 7.34
CA TRP A 87 6.76 6.83 6.54
C TRP A 87 7.52 6.72 5.22
N ILE A 88 7.95 7.85 4.66
CA ILE A 88 8.83 7.88 3.48
C ILE A 88 10.21 7.32 3.86
N ILE A 89 10.80 7.79 4.97
CA ILE A 89 12.09 7.27 5.45
C ILE A 89 12.00 5.77 5.73
N PHE A 90 10.91 5.34 6.37
CA PHE A 90 10.66 3.94 6.66
C PHE A 90 10.54 3.08 5.39
N PHE A 91 9.91 3.60 4.32
CA PHE A 91 9.84 2.94 3.01
C PHE A 91 11.24 2.70 2.43
N PHE A 92 12.08 3.73 2.38
CA PHE A 92 13.46 3.60 1.87
C PHE A 92 14.28 2.62 2.73
N SER A 93 14.11 2.68 4.06
CA SER A 93 14.84 1.80 4.97
C SER A 93 14.40 0.34 4.91
N MET A 94 13.12 0.04 4.67
CA MET A 94 12.62 -1.34 4.64
C MET A 94 12.62 -1.97 3.26
N THR A 95 12.48 -1.17 2.20
CA THR A 95 12.37 -1.71 0.83
C THR A 95 13.67 -1.51 0.06
N ILE A 96 14.15 -0.28 -0.03
CA ILE A 96 15.29 0.06 -0.91
C ILE A 96 16.61 -0.42 -0.30
N PHE A 97 16.81 -0.20 1.00
CA PHE A 97 18.06 -0.58 1.67
C PHE A 97 18.34 -2.09 1.61
N PRO A 98 17.40 -3.00 1.97
CA PRO A 98 17.62 -4.43 1.85
C PRO A 98 17.82 -4.90 0.40
N LEU A 99 17.11 -4.29 -0.56
CA LEU A 99 17.25 -4.63 -1.97
C LEU A 99 18.67 -4.31 -2.48
N VAL A 100 19.16 -3.10 -2.20
CA VAL A 100 20.51 -2.68 -2.59
C VAL A 100 21.57 -3.50 -1.86
N PHE A 101 21.38 -3.77 -0.58
CA PHE A 101 22.29 -4.60 0.22
C PHE A 101 22.44 -6.01 -0.34
N ILE A 102 21.32 -6.69 -0.64
CA ILE A 102 21.36 -8.05 -1.20
C ILE A 102 22.02 -8.04 -2.58
N HIS A 103 21.71 -7.05 -3.42
CA HIS A 103 22.27 -6.98 -4.77
C HIS A 103 23.79 -6.73 -4.79
N ILE A 104 24.33 -5.95 -3.84
CA ILE A 104 25.76 -5.66 -3.76
C ILE A 104 26.55 -6.82 -3.15
N PHE A 105 26.06 -7.39 -2.04
CA PHE A 105 26.86 -8.35 -1.24
C PHE A 105 26.61 -9.82 -1.61
N PHE A 106 25.45 -10.17 -2.15
CA PHE A 106 25.04 -11.57 -2.32
C PHE A 106 24.80 -11.95 -3.79
N ARG A 107 25.29 -11.16 -4.74
CA ARG A 107 25.08 -11.36 -6.17
C ARG A 107 25.49 -12.75 -6.68
N GLU A 108 26.57 -13.31 -6.14
CA GLU A 108 27.11 -14.62 -6.54
C GLU A 108 26.68 -15.76 -5.61
N ALA A 109 25.80 -15.50 -4.64
CA ALA A 109 25.34 -16.52 -3.72
C ALA A 109 24.41 -17.52 -4.43
N LEU A 110 24.59 -18.82 -4.13
CA LEU A 110 23.74 -19.91 -4.66
C LEU A 110 22.25 -19.75 -4.36
N PHE A 111 21.89 -18.92 -3.37
CA PHE A 111 20.52 -18.67 -2.93
C PHE A 111 20.03 -17.25 -3.28
N TYR A 112 20.64 -16.57 -4.24
CA TYR A 112 20.27 -15.20 -4.61
C TYR A 112 18.76 -15.03 -4.90
N ASP A 113 18.16 -15.98 -5.62
CA ASP A 113 16.72 -15.96 -5.93
C ASP A 113 15.83 -16.10 -4.69
N ALA A 114 16.28 -16.85 -3.68
CA ALA A 114 15.59 -16.93 -2.41
C ALA A 114 15.76 -15.65 -1.58
N LEU A 115 16.93 -15.02 -1.67
CA LEU A 115 17.22 -13.78 -0.94
C LEU A 115 16.44 -12.59 -1.51
N ILE A 116 16.16 -12.54 -2.83
CA ILE A 116 15.39 -11.46 -3.44
C ILE A 116 13.93 -11.41 -2.98
N LEU A 117 13.41 -12.53 -2.46
CA LEU A 117 12.08 -12.58 -1.83
C LEU A 117 12.03 -11.79 -0.52
N ILE A 118 13.17 -11.58 0.16
CA ILE A 118 13.21 -10.85 1.44
C ILE A 118 12.80 -9.38 1.26
N PRO A 119 13.40 -8.58 0.33
CA PRO A 119 12.95 -7.22 0.06
C PRO A 119 11.49 -7.15 -0.38
N LEU A 120 11.04 -8.12 -1.16
CA LEU A 120 9.65 -8.22 -1.61
C LEU A 120 8.70 -8.40 -0.40
N LEU A 121 9.05 -9.32 0.51
CA LEU A 121 8.31 -9.55 1.74
C LEU A 121 8.29 -8.30 2.63
N LEU A 122 9.42 -7.60 2.76
CA LEU A 122 9.51 -6.35 3.52
C LEU A 122 8.67 -5.23 2.90
N PHE A 123 8.61 -5.15 1.57
CA PHE A 123 7.71 -4.22 0.87
C PHE A 123 6.23 -4.50 1.21
N TYR A 124 5.79 -5.76 1.13
CA TYR A 124 4.40 -6.08 1.46
C TYR A 124 4.10 -5.90 2.95
N PHE A 125 5.07 -6.18 3.82
CA PHE A 125 4.96 -5.87 5.24
C PHE A 125 4.83 -4.36 5.49
N TYR A 126 5.59 -3.54 4.75
CA TYR A 126 5.43 -2.09 4.77
C TYR A 126 4.01 -1.67 4.31
N CYS A 127 3.52 -2.24 3.21
CA CYS A 127 2.15 -1.99 2.71
C CYS A 127 1.08 -2.34 3.75
N TYR A 128 1.29 -3.42 4.51
CA TYR A 128 0.43 -3.80 5.62
C TYR A 128 0.47 -2.79 6.77
N LEU A 129 1.64 -2.29 7.16
CA LEU A 129 1.78 -1.29 8.23
C LEU A 129 1.15 0.06 7.84
N ILE A 130 1.42 0.55 6.63
CA ILE A 130 0.88 1.84 6.18
C ILE A 130 -0.65 1.80 6.06
N LYS A 131 -1.24 0.64 5.76
CA LYS A 131 -2.70 0.47 5.75
C LYS A 131 -3.34 0.85 7.10
N PHE A 132 -2.82 0.35 8.23
CA PHE A 132 -3.35 0.69 9.55
C PHE A 132 -3.25 2.17 9.85
N GLU A 133 -2.13 2.76 9.45
CA GLU A 133 -1.90 4.17 9.66
C GLU A 133 -2.84 5.03 8.81
N VAL A 134 -3.10 4.65 7.56
CA VAL A 134 -4.07 5.31 6.68
C VAL A 134 -5.49 5.21 7.24
N ASP A 135 -5.88 4.03 7.76
CA ASP A 135 -7.18 3.85 8.42
C ASP A 135 -7.33 4.79 9.62
N LYS A 136 -6.27 4.93 10.41
CA LYS A 136 -6.23 5.88 11.52
C LYS A 136 -6.34 7.33 11.05
N TRP A 137 -5.67 7.71 9.96
CA TRP A 137 -5.80 9.07 9.41
C TRP A 137 -7.25 9.37 9.01
N LEU A 138 -7.91 8.43 8.35
CA LEU A 138 -9.30 8.60 7.91
C LEU A 138 -10.27 8.65 9.10
N ALA A 139 -10.05 7.85 10.15
CA ALA A 139 -10.83 7.90 11.39
C ALA A 139 -10.63 9.23 12.15
N ASP A 140 -9.39 9.71 12.26
CA ASP A 140 -9.10 11.02 12.87
C ASP A 140 -9.77 12.16 12.09
N PHE A 141 -9.82 12.06 10.75
CA PHE A 141 -10.49 13.04 9.89
C PHE A 141 -12.01 13.03 10.07
N SER A 142 -12.66 11.86 10.07
CA SER A 142 -14.12 11.76 10.22
C SER A 142 -14.59 12.28 11.58
N TRP A 143 -13.88 11.93 12.66
CA TRP A 143 -14.20 12.42 14.00
C TRP A 143 -14.06 13.94 14.12
N HIS A 144 -13.11 14.54 13.40
CA HIS A 144 -12.95 15.98 13.38
C HIS A 144 -14.07 16.67 12.60
N GLN A 145 -14.49 16.11 11.47
CA GLN A 145 -15.63 16.58 10.68
C GLN A 145 -16.93 16.56 11.50
N GLU A 146 -17.22 15.46 12.18
CA GLU A 146 -18.43 15.32 13.01
C GLU A 146 -18.49 16.38 14.12
N ARG A 147 -17.37 16.64 14.80
CA ARG A 147 -17.29 17.69 15.83
C ARG A 147 -17.53 19.09 15.27
N LEU A 148 -17.07 19.35 14.05
CA LEU A 148 -17.29 20.64 13.40
C LEU A 148 -18.75 20.81 12.96
N GLN A 149 -19.40 19.75 12.49
CA GLN A 149 -20.83 19.76 12.17
C GLN A 149 -21.69 19.99 13.41
N GLN A 150 -21.42 19.27 14.51
CA GLN A 150 -22.15 19.46 15.77
C GLN A 150 -22.03 20.88 16.33
N LYS A 151 -20.86 21.50 16.21
CA LYS A 151 -20.66 22.90 16.63
C LYS A 151 -21.48 23.86 15.78
N LYS A 152 -21.49 23.70 14.45
CA LYS A 152 -22.30 24.53 13.55
C LYS A 152 -23.79 24.39 13.84
N GLU A 153 -24.28 23.16 14.02
CA GLU A 153 -25.70 22.91 14.36
C GLU A 153 -26.10 23.56 15.69
N THR A 154 -25.20 23.55 16.68
CA THR A 154 -25.45 24.19 17.98
C THR A 154 -25.46 25.71 17.86
N GLU A 155 -24.52 26.30 17.11
CA GLU A 155 -24.48 27.74 16.85
C GLU A 155 -25.72 28.22 16.07
N ASP A 156 -26.16 27.45 15.08
CA ASP A 156 -27.37 27.76 14.30
C ASP A 156 -28.63 27.66 15.15
N ARG A 157 -28.72 26.68 16.06
CA ARG A 157 -29.80 26.60 17.07
C ARG A 157 -29.83 27.83 17.98
N ILE A 158 -28.70 28.18 18.58
CA ILE A 158 -28.60 29.36 19.47
C ILE A 158 -28.98 30.64 18.72
N LYS A 159 -28.53 30.80 17.45
CA LYS A 159 -28.95 31.95 16.62
C LYS A 159 -30.44 31.96 16.35
N SER A 160 -31.05 30.81 16.07
CA SER A 160 -32.50 30.71 15.83
C SER A 160 -33.32 31.05 17.08
N GLU A 161 -32.83 30.71 18.27
CA GLU A 161 -33.46 31.06 19.56
C GLU A 161 -33.31 32.55 19.90
N MET A 162 -32.22 33.21 19.49
CA MET A 162 -32.02 34.66 19.76
C MET A 162 -32.82 35.59 18.85
N ILE A 163 -33.37 35.09 17.74
CA ILE A 163 -34.16 35.88 16.78
C ILE A 163 -35.66 35.89 17.16
N LEU A 164 -36.07 35.02 18.10
CA LEU A 164 -37.45 34.79 18.53
C LEU A 164 -37.73 35.49 19.87
#